data_AF-A0A7K1BHU2-F1
#
_entry.id   AF-A0A7K1BHU2-F1
#
_cell.length_a   1.000
_cell.length_b   1.000
_cell.length_c   1.000
_cell.angle_alpha   90.00
_cell.angle_beta   90.00
_cell.angle_gamma   90.00
#
_symmetry.space_group_name_H-M   'P 1'
#
loop_
_entity.id
_entity.type
_entity.pdbx_description
1 polymer ?
#
loop_
_entity_poly.entity_id
_entity_poly.type
_entity_poly.pdbx_seq_one_letter_code
_entity_poly.pdbx_strand_id
1 'polypeptide(L)' 'MAHESNETRQNLIQATSELMDLHAIEDISAAMILERADASKSSMYHFFEDFGDLLDETYVVRFGENVKESIVVIEK' A
#
# COMPACT_ATOMS: atom_id res chain seq x y z
N MET A 1 -20.73 1.53 -5.56
CA MET A 1 -20.06 2.33 -6.62
C MET A 1 -18.89 3.16 -6.09
N ALA A 2 -19.07 4.30 -5.39
CA ALA A 2 -17.90 5.07 -4.87
C ALA A 2 -17.18 4.40 -3.69
N HIS A 3 -17.91 3.61 -2.89
CA HIS A 3 -17.36 2.92 -1.71
C HIS A 3 -16.42 1.76 -2.09
N GLU A 4 -16.83 0.93 -3.06
CA GLU A 4 -16.04 -0.23 -3.55
C GLU A 4 -14.73 0.18 -4.25
N SER A 5 -14.74 1.34 -4.93
CA SER A 5 -13.55 1.91 -5.57
C SER A 5 -12.49 2.31 -4.52
N ASN A 6 -12.91 2.87 -3.38
CA ASN A 6 -11.99 3.25 -2.31
C ASN A 6 -11.42 2.00 -1.58
N GLU A 7 -12.25 0.98 -1.38
CA GLU A 7 -11.85 -0.27 -0.72
C GLU A 7 -10.75 -1.01 -1.50
N THR A 8 -10.89 -1.13 -2.82
CA THR A 8 -9.86 -1.79 -3.65
C THR A 8 -8.51 -1.07 -3.57
N ARG A 9 -8.52 0.26 -3.60
CA ARG A 9 -7.30 1.06 -3.46
C ARG A 9 -6.65 0.86 -2.09
N GLN A 10 -7.44 0.85 -1.02
CA GLN A 10 -6.93 0.59 0.34
C GLN A 10 -6.34 -0.82 0.45
N ASN A 11 -6.98 -1.84 -0.10
CA ASN A 11 -6.48 -3.21 -0.11
C ASN A 11 -5.12 -3.32 -0.83
N LEU A 12 -4.94 -2.61 -1.95
CA LEU A 12 -3.65 -2.55 -2.65
C LEU A 12 -2.55 -1.93 -1.78
N ILE A 13 -2.81 -0.80 -1.12
CA ILE A 13 -1.85 -0.14 -0.22
C ILE A 13 -1.54 -1.05 0.97
N GLN A 14 -2.56 -1.65 1.59
CA GLN A 14 -2.41 -2.54 2.73
C GLN A 14 -1.57 -3.77 2.38
N ALA A 15 -1.90 -4.46 1.28
CA ALA A 15 -1.14 -5.60 0.80
C ALA A 15 0.32 -5.24 0.47
N THR A 16 0.55 -4.05 -0.09
CA THR A 16 1.91 -3.54 -0.37
C THR A 16 2.68 -3.32 0.93
N SER A 17 2.07 -2.66 1.91
CA SER A 17 2.67 -2.42 3.23
C SER A 17 3.06 -3.72 3.92
N GLU A 18 2.17 -4.70 3.93
CA GLU A 18 2.41 -6.01 4.53
C GLU A 18 3.55 -6.77 3.84
N LEU A 19 3.67 -6.67 2.50
CA LEU A 19 4.79 -7.27 1.78
C LEU A 19 6.12 -6.57 2.07
N MET A 20 6.11 -5.24 2.28
CA MET A 20 7.31 -4.49 2.70
C MET A 20 7.76 -4.82 4.12
N ASP A 21 6.89 -5.36 4.97
CA ASP A 21 7.27 -5.87 6.29
C ASP A 21 7.95 -7.24 6.22
N LEU A 22 7.70 -8.01 5.15
CA LEU A 22 8.12 -9.39 5.00
C LEU A 22 9.29 -9.59 4.02
N HIS A 23 9.48 -8.67 3.08
CA HIS A 23 10.42 -8.82 1.96
C HIS A 23 11.24 -7.54 1.74
N ALA A 24 12.42 -7.69 1.13
CA ALA A 24 13.12 -6.56 0.55
C ALA A 24 12.33 -6.02 -0.65
N ILE A 25 12.44 -4.72 -0.94
CA ILE A 25 11.60 -4.03 -1.91
C ILE A 25 11.85 -4.55 -3.33
N GLU A 26 13.11 -4.84 -3.62
CA GLU A 26 13.56 -5.44 -4.88
C GLU A 26 12.98 -6.85 -5.14
N ASP A 27 12.52 -7.54 -4.08
CA ASP A 27 11.89 -8.85 -4.16
C ASP A 27 10.35 -8.77 -4.29
N ILE A 28 9.75 -7.59 -4.13
CA ILE A 28 8.31 -7.40 -4.24
C ILE A 28 7.93 -7.19 -5.70
N SER A 29 6.95 -7.95 -6.17
CA SER A 29 6.39 -7.81 -7.51
C SER A 29 4.93 -7.35 -7.48
N ALA A 30 4.49 -6.69 -8.56
CA ALA A 30 3.08 -6.33 -8.73
C ALA A 30 2.15 -7.56 -8.65
N ALA A 31 2.60 -8.74 -9.10
CA ALA A 31 1.80 -9.96 -9.03
C ALA A 31 1.52 -10.39 -7.58
N MET A 32 2.50 -10.31 -6.70
CA MET A 32 2.34 -10.64 -5.27
C MET A 32 1.34 -9.72 -4.59
N ILE A 33 1.40 -8.41 -4.88
CA ILE A 33 0.46 -7.43 -4.33
C ILE A 33 -0.96 -7.72 -4.82
N LEU A 34 -1.14 -7.92 -6.13
CA LEU A 34 -2.45 -8.18 -6.73
C LEU A 34 -3.09 -9.44 -6.16
N GLU A 35 -2.32 -10.52 -6.00
CA GLU A 35 -2.79 -11.76 -5.38
C GLU A 35 -3.21 -11.53 -3.93
N ARG A 36 -2.39 -10.81 -3.15
CA ARG A 36 -2.65 -10.55 -1.74
C ARG A 36 -3.84 -9.61 -1.51
N ALA A 37 -4.03 -8.64 -2.40
CA ALA A 37 -5.13 -7.67 -2.35
C ALA A 37 -6.46 -8.20 -2.93
N ASP A 38 -6.48 -9.43 -3.46
CA ASP A 38 -7.58 -9.97 -4.28
C ASP A 38 -8.02 -8.99 -5.38
N ALA A 39 -7.04 -8.45 -6.09
CA ALA A 39 -7.22 -7.38 -7.05
C ALA A 39 -6.69 -7.74 -8.44
N SER A 40 -7.29 -7.12 -9.47
CA SER A 40 -6.82 -7.28 -10.85
C SER A 40 -5.78 -6.22 -11.23
N LYS A 41 -4.95 -6.52 -12.22
CA LYS A 41 -4.03 -5.54 -12.83
C LYS A 41 -4.76 -4.30 -13.37
N SER A 42 -5.97 -4.47 -13.90
CA SER A 42 -6.81 -3.35 -14.35
C SER A 42 -7.26 -2.46 -13.19
N SER A 43 -7.53 -3.05 -12.02
CA SER A 43 -7.89 -2.32 -10.82
C SER A 43 -6.70 -1.49 -10.31
N MET A 44 -5.49 -2.05 -10.32
CA MET A 44 -4.28 -1.31 -9.95
C MET A 44 -4.07 -0.08 -10.84
N TYR A 45 -4.10 -0.23 -12.17
CA TYR A 45 -3.93 0.90 -13.09
C TYR A 45 -5.10 1.90 -13.10
N HIS A 46 -6.22 1.56 -12.49
CA HIS A 46 -7.29 2.54 -12.27
C HIS A 46 -6.93 3.55 -11.17
N PHE A 47 -6.11 3.15 -10.20
CA PHE A 47 -5.75 3.96 -9.04
C PHE A 47 -4.33 4.50 -9.07
N PHE A 48 -3.41 3.76 -9.69
CA PHE A 48 -1.98 4.05 -9.70
C PHE A 48 -1.47 4.08 -11.14
N GLU A 49 -0.61 5.05 -11.46
CA GLU A 49 -0.06 5.17 -12.81
C GLU A 49 0.78 3.94 -13.19
N ASP A 50 1.56 3.46 -12.23
CA ASP A 50 2.35 2.25 -12.35
C ASP A 50 2.61 1.59 -10.98
N PHE A 51 3.48 0.59 -10.97
CA PHE A 51 3.88 -0.10 -9.74
C PHE A 51 4.70 0.81 -8.81
N GLY A 52 5.51 1.72 -9.35
CA GLY A 52 6.28 2.68 -8.56
C GLY A 52 5.37 3.66 -7.83
N ASP A 53 4.33 4.17 -8.50
CA ASP A 53 3.34 5.06 -7.91
C ASP A 53 2.62 4.42 -6.69
N LEU A 54 2.28 3.13 -6.80
CA LEU A 54 1.75 2.37 -5.67
C LEU A 54 2.75 2.24 -4.52
N LEU A 55 4.02 1.96 -4.82
CA LEU A 55 5.07 1.88 -3.80
C LEU A 55 5.25 3.23 -3.08
N ASP A 56 5.37 4.32 -3.84
CA ASP A 56 5.57 5.67 -3.33
C ASP A 56 4.41 6.11 -2.44
N GLU A 57 3.17 5.90 -2.88
CA GLU A 57 2.00 6.19 -2.05
C GLU A 57 1.98 5.34 -0.78
N THR A 58 2.34 4.07 -0.87
CA THR A 58 2.43 3.18 0.31
C THR A 58 3.50 3.68 1.30
N TYR A 59 4.65 4.17 0.83
CA TYR A 59 5.66 4.77 1.70
C TYR A 59 5.14 6.00 2.42
N VAL A 60 4.41 6.88 1.73
CA VAL A 60 3.82 8.08 2.34
C VAL A 60 2.85 7.69 3.46
N VAL A 61 2.01 6.68 3.23
CA VAL A 61 1.07 6.16 4.24
C VAL A 61 1.84 5.61 5.45
N ARG A 62 2.79 4.69 5.24
CA ARG A 62 3.58 4.07 6.32
C ARG A 62 4.39 5.10 7.10
N PHE A 63 4.97 6.09 6.42
CA PHE A 63 5.67 7.19 7.08
C PHE A 63 4.73 7.99 7.98
N GLY A 64 3.54 8.33 7.48
CA GLY A 64 2.53 9.04 8.27
C GLY A 64 2.07 8.27 9.52
N GLU A 65 1.96 6.96 9.43
CA GLU A 65 1.63 6.08 10.57
C GLU A 65 2.77 6.06 11.61
N ASN A 66 4.01 5.84 11.16
CA ASN A 66 5.18 5.85 12.05
C ASN A 66 5.38 7.19 12.78
N VAL A 67 5.11 8.32 12.10
CA VAL A 67 5.16 9.65 12.73
C VAL A 67 4.08 9.79 13.80
N LYS A 68 2.85 9.34 13.55
CA LYS A 68 1.77 9.36 14.55
C LYS A 68 2.13 8.55 15.79
N GLU A 69 2.67 7.35 15.60
CA GLU A 69 3.11 6.50 16.72
C GLU A 69 4.26 7.14 17.52
N SER A 70 5.21 7.77 16.83
CA SER A 70 6.36 8.41 17.47
C SER A 70 5.95 9.61 18.34
N ILE A 71 4.95 10.40 17.93
CA ILE A 71 4.44 11.53 18.73
C ILE A 71 3.87 11.04 20.07
N VAL A 72 3.14 9.91 20.07
CA VAL A 72 2.56 9.32 21.29
C VAL A 72 3.63 8.94 22.31
N VAL A 73 4.85 8.64 21.87
CA VAL A 73 5.98 8.31 22.75
C VAL A 73 6.66 9.57 23.30
N ILE A 74 6.67 10.68 22.55
CA ILE A 74 7.34 11.94 22.93
C ILE A 74 6.48 12.79 23.89
N GLU A 75 5.15 12.69 23.84
CA GLU A 75 4.24 13.46 24.70
C GLU A 75 4.01 12.84 26.10
N LYS A 76 4.82 11.85 26.50
CA LYS A 76 4.82 11.25 27.85
C LYS A 76 5.94 11.82 28.72
#